data_AF-A0A2K5EZN2-F1
#
_entry.id   AF-A0A2K5EZN2-F1
#
_cell.length_a   1.000
_cell.length_b   1.000
_cell.length_c   1.000
_cell.angle_alpha   90.00
_cell.angle_beta   90.00
_cell.angle_gamma   90.00
#
_symmetry.space_group_name_H-M   'P 1'
#
loop_
_entity.id
_entity.type
_entity.pdbx_description
1 polymer ?
#
loop_
_entity_poly.entity_id
_entity_poly.type
_entity_poly.pdbx_seq_one_letter_code
_entity_poly.pdbx_strand_id
1 'polypeptide(L)'
;MLVLFLLGTVFLLCPYWGELHDPLKETGILCYKCKKYHLGLCYDVMSSCSLKHKQSCAVENFYVLTSKGRSMYHYSKLSCMTNCEDINFLGFEKRTELICCNDSNYCNLPEGL
;
A
#
# COMPACT_ATOMS: atom_id res chain seq x y z
N MET A 1 10.00 38.46 -47.90
CA MET A 1 9.00 37.65 -47.16
C MET A 1 9.08 36.19 -47.62
N LEU A 2 10.15 35.47 -47.29
CA LEU A 2 10.22 34.01 -47.53
C LEU A 2 11.35 33.30 -46.74
N VAL A 3 12.25 34.05 -46.11
CA VAL A 3 13.41 33.46 -45.39
C VAL A 3 13.15 33.25 -43.89
N LEU A 4 12.20 33.98 -43.29
CA LEU A 4 11.88 33.86 -41.86
C LEU A 4 10.94 32.69 -41.51
N PHE A 5 10.34 32.03 -42.50
CA PHE A 5 9.41 30.91 -42.28
C PHE A 5 10.08 29.53 -42.32
N LEU A 6 11.37 29.42 -42.67
CA LEU A 6 12.09 28.14 -42.71
C LEU A 6 12.86 27.80 -41.41
N LEU A 7 12.97 28.75 -40.48
CA LEU A 7 13.55 28.51 -39.14
C LEU A 7 12.51 28.04 -38.11
N GLY A 8 11.22 28.17 -38.43
CA GLY A 8 10.10 27.79 -37.55
C GLY A 8 9.60 26.35 -37.73
N THR A 9 10.10 25.60 -38.72
CA THR A 9 9.59 24.27 -39.07
C THR A 9 10.58 23.12 -38.85
N VAL A 10 11.76 23.37 -38.30
CA VAL A 10 12.77 22.32 -38.01
C VAL A 10 12.83 21.92 -36.52
N PHE A 11 12.06 22.56 -35.64
CA PHE A 11 11.94 22.15 -34.22
C PHE A 11 10.74 21.24 -33.92
N LEU A 12 10.05 20.72 -34.94
CA LEU A 12 8.85 19.87 -34.77
C LEU A 12 9.07 18.36 -35.01
N LEU A 13 10.30 17.91 -35.23
CA LEU A 13 10.61 16.48 -35.37
C LEU A 13 11.97 16.13 -34.76
N CYS A 14 12.05 16.21 -33.44
CA CYS A 14 12.96 15.34 -32.72
C CYS A 14 12.09 14.52 -31.76
N PRO A 15 11.72 13.27 -32.10
CA PRO A 15 11.41 12.33 -31.06
C PRO A 15 12.78 12.07 -30.43
N TYR A 16 13.14 12.88 -29.43
CA TYR A 16 14.17 12.44 -28.51
C TYR A 16 13.54 11.25 -27.78
N TRP A 17 13.67 10.07 -28.39
CA TRP A 17 13.72 8.79 -27.73
C TRP A 17 14.87 8.87 -26.72
N GLY A 18 14.62 9.60 -25.64
CA GLY A 18 15.09 9.19 -24.36
C GLY A 18 14.27 7.96 -24.01
N GLU A 19 14.66 6.81 -24.54
CA GLU A 19 14.72 5.63 -23.69
C GLU A 19 15.69 5.98 -22.56
N LEU A 20 15.23 6.82 -21.62
CA LEU A 20 15.65 6.64 -20.26
C LEU A 20 15.08 5.26 -19.93
N HIS A 21 15.91 4.24 -20.13
CA HIS A 21 15.87 3.06 -19.32
C HIS A 21 15.83 3.57 -17.88
N ASP A 22 14.62 3.81 -17.38
CA ASP A 22 14.34 3.85 -15.97
C ASP A 22 14.89 2.51 -15.51
N PRO A 23 15.98 2.48 -14.72
CA PRO A 23 16.81 1.31 -14.57
C PRO A 23 16.03 0.32 -13.72
N LEU A 24 15.06 -0.37 -14.34
CA LEU A 24 14.03 -1.23 -13.75
C LEU A 24 14.03 -1.01 -12.25
N LYS A 25 13.58 0.17 -11.80
CA LYS A 25 13.52 0.44 -10.37
C LYS A 25 12.70 -0.73 -9.89
N GLU A 26 13.33 -1.63 -9.13
CA GLU A 26 12.67 -2.75 -8.50
C GLU A 26 11.65 -2.06 -7.60
N THR A 27 10.48 -1.74 -8.15
CA THR A 27 9.41 -1.04 -7.45
C THR A 27 8.87 -2.14 -6.58
N GLY A 28 9.56 -2.35 -5.45
CA GLY A 28 9.11 -3.25 -4.42
C GLY A 28 7.66 -2.93 -4.16
N ILE A 29 6.88 -4.00 -3.95
CA ILE A 29 5.44 -3.90 -3.71
C ILE A 29 5.19 -2.80 -2.68
N LEU A 30 4.26 -1.90 -3.00
CA LEU A 30 3.84 -0.82 -2.13
C LEU A 30 2.74 -1.33 -1.19
N CYS A 31 2.75 -0.87 0.06
CA CYS A 31 1.71 -1.17 1.04
C CYS A 31 1.17 0.13 1.64
N TYR A 32 -0.06 0.10 2.14
CA TYR A 32 -0.59 1.19 2.96
C TYR A 32 -0.02 1.16 4.37
N LYS A 33 0.15 2.36 4.93
CA LYS A 33 0.48 2.60 6.33
C LYS A 33 -0.56 3.48 6.97
N CYS A 34 -1.21 2.94 7.99
CA CYS A 34 -2.17 3.66 8.81
C CYS A 34 -2.21 3.04 10.21
N LYS A 35 -2.10 3.87 11.26
CA LYS A 35 -2.16 3.37 12.64
C LYS A 35 -3.57 2.98 13.08
N LYS A 36 -4.58 3.69 12.57
CA LYS A 36 -5.99 3.46 12.89
C LYS A 36 -6.83 3.64 11.62
N TYR A 37 -6.99 2.55 10.90
CA TYR A 37 -7.85 2.46 9.72
C TYR A 37 -9.20 1.89 10.15
N HIS A 38 -10.30 2.54 9.78
CA HIS A 38 -11.64 2.09 10.15
C HIS A 38 -12.63 2.55 9.08
N LEU A 39 -13.36 1.59 8.49
CA LEU A 39 -14.43 1.83 7.50
C LEU A 39 -13.99 2.69 6.30
N GLY A 40 -12.81 2.41 5.72
CA GLY A 40 -12.32 3.17 4.55
C GLY A 40 -11.50 4.42 4.90
N LEU A 41 -11.42 4.80 6.18
CA LEU A 41 -10.76 6.03 6.61
C LEU A 41 -9.55 5.74 7.49
N CYS A 42 -8.45 6.45 7.24
CA CYS A 42 -7.33 6.52 8.18
C CYS A 42 -7.54 7.71 9.13
N TYR A 43 -7.62 7.46 10.44
CA TYR A 43 -7.78 8.49 11.47
C TYR A 43 -6.44 9.16 11.87
N ASP A 44 -5.34 8.73 11.26
CA ASP A 44 -4.02 9.39 11.26
C ASP A 44 -3.71 9.79 9.79
N VAL A 45 -2.46 10.08 9.46
CA VAL A 45 -2.05 10.31 8.07
C VAL A 45 -1.91 8.98 7.32
N MET A 46 -2.70 8.79 6.27
CA MET A 46 -2.49 7.70 5.32
C MET A 46 -1.16 7.90 4.59
N SER A 47 -0.30 6.89 4.61
CA SER A 47 1.00 6.92 3.92
C SER A 47 1.28 5.56 3.27
N SER A 48 2.42 5.43 2.61
CA SER A 48 2.85 4.18 1.96
C SER A 48 4.25 3.75 2.40
N CYS A 49 4.56 2.46 2.20
CA CYS A 49 5.91 1.92 2.29
C CYS A 49 6.16 0.95 1.14
N SER A 50 7.42 0.85 0.70
CA SER A 50 7.88 -0.20 -0.21
C SER A 50 8.39 -1.38 0.61
N LEU A 51 8.02 -2.59 0.22
CA LEU A 51 8.55 -3.81 0.84
C LEU A 51 10.07 -3.88 0.69
N LYS A 52 10.73 -4.34 1.76
CA LYS A 52 12.15 -4.68 1.82
C LYS A 52 12.32 -6.20 1.91
N HIS A 53 13.57 -6.66 1.97
CA HIS A 53 13.88 -8.07 2.16
C HIS A 53 13.14 -8.65 3.38
N LYS A 54 12.47 -9.80 3.20
CA LYS A 54 11.66 -10.50 4.22
C LYS A 54 10.51 -9.68 4.83
N GLN A 55 10.04 -8.65 4.12
CA GLN A 55 8.83 -7.94 4.50
C GLN A 55 7.63 -8.36 3.64
N SER A 56 6.44 -8.26 4.24
CA SER A 56 5.15 -8.35 3.57
C SER A 56 4.28 -7.17 3.97
N CYS A 57 3.26 -6.85 3.17
CA CYS A 57 2.23 -5.94 3.62
C CYS A 57 1.43 -6.66 4.72
N ALA A 58 0.98 -5.92 5.71
CA ALA A 58 0.32 -6.45 6.89
C ALA A 58 -0.94 -5.66 7.22
N VAL A 59 -1.97 -6.39 7.64
CA VAL A 59 -3.20 -5.89 8.26
C VAL A 59 -3.33 -6.52 9.64
N GLU A 60 -3.30 -5.70 10.69
CA GLU A 60 -3.67 -6.13 12.05
C GLU A 60 -5.12 -5.68 12.31
N ASN A 61 -6.07 -6.60 12.26
CA ASN A 61 -7.47 -6.36 12.60
C ASN A 61 -7.68 -6.51 14.11
N PHE A 62 -8.17 -5.47 14.76
CA PHE A 62 -8.49 -5.47 16.18
C PHE A 62 -9.99 -5.67 16.40
N TYR A 63 -10.33 -6.65 17.23
CA TYR A 63 -11.69 -6.96 17.63
C TYR A 63 -11.84 -6.86 19.14
N VAL A 64 -12.97 -6.32 19.57
CA VAL A 64 -13.43 -6.40 20.97
C VAL A 64 -14.24 -7.67 21.14
N LEU A 65 -13.93 -8.46 22.16
CA LEU A 65 -14.69 -9.65 22.52
C LEU A 65 -15.85 -9.25 23.44
N THR A 66 -17.06 -9.62 23.04
CA THR A 66 -18.23 -9.51 23.92
C THR A 66 -18.18 -10.59 25.00
N SER A 67 -18.90 -10.39 26.10
CA SER A 67 -19.08 -11.42 27.15
C SER A 67 -19.66 -12.74 26.64
N LYS A 68 -20.30 -12.73 25.46
CA LYS A 68 -20.83 -13.91 24.77
C LYS A 68 -19.84 -14.54 23.78
N GLY A 69 -18.58 -14.09 23.74
CA GLY A 69 -17.53 -14.59 22.86
C GLY A 69 -17.59 -14.08 21.41
N ARG A 70 -18.52 -13.18 21.06
CA ARG A 70 -18.56 -12.58 19.72
C ARG A 70 -17.43 -11.59 19.53
N SER A 71 -16.74 -11.67 18.40
CA SER A 71 -15.70 -10.71 17.98
C SER A 71 -16.36 -9.56 17.22
N MET A 72 -16.31 -8.35 17.76
CA MET A 72 -16.78 -7.14 17.10
C MET A 72 -15.57 -6.37 16.57
N TYR A 73 -15.54 -6.13 15.26
CA TYR A 73 -14.48 -5.35 14.64
C TYR A 73 -14.40 -3.94 15.26
N HIS A 74 -13.19 -3.46 15.50
CA HIS A 74 -12.95 -2.17 16.14
C HIS A 74 -12.12 -1.22 15.25
N TYR A 75 -10.98 -1.65 14.72
CA TYR A 75 -10.20 -0.96 13.68
C TYR A 75 -9.12 -1.90 13.13
N SER A 76 -8.44 -1.48 12.07
CA SER A 76 -7.26 -2.16 11.54
C SER A 76 -6.03 -1.26 11.61
N LYS A 77 -4.84 -1.85 11.70
CA LYS A 77 -3.56 -1.17 11.46
C LYS A 77 -2.92 -1.75 10.21
N LEU A 78 -2.50 -0.86 9.31
CA LEU A 78 -1.90 -1.20 8.02
C LEU A 78 -0.40 -0.90 8.07
N SER A 79 0.46 -1.83 7.63
CA SER A 79 1.91 -1.61 7.64
C SER A 79 2.71 -2.49 6.67
N CYS A 80 4.02 -2.24 6.56
CA CYS A 80 5.01 -3.22 6.09
C CYS A 80 5.62 -3.90 7.31
N MET A 81 5.62 -5.24 7.37
CA MET A 81 6.06 -6.01 8.52
C MET A 81 7.10 -7.05 8.12
N THR A 82 8.19 -7.14 8.88
CA THR A 82 9.23 -8.16 8.69
C THR A 82 8.79 -9.47 9.33
N ASN A 83 9.05 -10.61 8.67
CA ASN A 83 8.66 -11.95 9.15
C ASN A 83 7.15 -12.03 9.48
N CYS A 84 6.32 -11.52 8.57
CA CYS A 84 4.87 -11.52 8.71
C CYS A 84 4.31 -12.92 8.42
N GLU A 85 3.50 -13.45 9.33
CA GLU A 85 2.76 -14.71 9.17
C GLU A 85 1.31 -14.52 9.61
N ASP A 86 0.38 -15.19 8.94
CA ASP A 86 -1.04 -15.13 9.31
C ASP A 86 -1.25 -15.78 10.68
N ILE A 87 -1.74 -15.00 11.64
CA ILE A 87 -1.92 -15.46 13.02
C ILE A 87 -3.09 -14.77 13.69
N ASN A 88 -3.79 -15.53 14.53
CA ASN A 88 -4.87 -15.03 15.39
C ASN A 88 -4.43 -15.05 16.86
N PHE A 89 -4.35 -13.88 17.47
CA PHE A 89 -4.11 -13.70 18.90
C PHE A 89 -5.42 -13.54 19.65
N LEU A 90 -5.69 -14.43 20.59
CA LEU A 90 -6.85 -14.36 21.48
C LEU A 90 -6.42 -13.94 22.89
N GLY A 91 -6.92 -12.80 23.36
CA GLY A 91 -6.80 -12.34 24.74
C GLY A 91 -8.15 -12.36 25.45
N PHE A 92 -8.20 -11.84 26.68
CA PHE A 92 -9.40 -11.89 27.53
C PHE A 92 -10.60 -11.11 26.94
N GLU A 93 -10.36 -9.87 26.48
CA GLU A 93 -11.39 -8.98 25.91
C GLU A 93 -11.08 -8.53 24.48
N LYS A 94 -10.01 -9.08 23.90
CA LYS A 94 -9.51 -8.67 22.58
C LYS A 94 -9.15 -9.87 21.74
N ARG A 95 -9.45 -9.79 20.45
CA ARG A 95 -8.86 -10.66 19.43
C ARG A 95 -8.12 -9.76 18.45
N THR A 96 -6.92 -10.17 18.06
CA THR A 96 -6.15 -9.52 17.01
C THR A 96 -5.86 -10.55 15.93
N GLU A 97 -6.22 -10.24 14.69
CA GLU A 97 -5.92 -11.06 13.53
C GLU A 97 -4.87 -10.33 12.70
N LEU A 98 -3.73 -10.97 12.47
CA LEU A 98 -2.69 -10.50 11.56
C LEU A 98 -2.85 -11.27 10.24
N ILE A 99 -2.99 -10.52 9.15
CA ILE A 99 -3.04 -11.04 7.78
C ILE A 99 -1.89 -10.42 6.99
N CYS A 100 -1.17 -11.24 6.26
CA CYS A 100 0.01 -10.87 5.50
C CYS A 100 -0.21 -11.11 4.00
N CYS A 101 0.23 -10.18 3.15
CA CYS A 101 0.11 -10.29 1.70
C CYS A 101 1.32 -9.66 0.99
N ASN A 102 1.65 -10.18 -0.19
CA ASN A 102 2.75 -9.70 -1.03
C ASN A 102 2.52 -10.03 -2.52
N ASP A 103 1.26 -10.24 -2.92
CA ASP A 103 0.83 -10.61 -4.26
C ASP A 103 0.67 -9.38 -5.17
N SER A 104 0.35 -8.23 -4.60
CA SER A 104 0.01 -7.01 -5.35
C SER A 104 0.27 -5.73 -4.56
N ASN A 105 0.38 -4.61 -5.27
CA ASN A 105 0.47 -3.29 -4.65
C ASN A 105 -0.80 -3.00 -3.85
N TYR A 106 -0.62 -2.56 -2.61
CA TYR A 106 -1.65 -2.18 -1.66
C TYR A 106 -2.61 -3.32 -1.28
N CYS A 107 -2.16 -4.57 -1.38
CA CYS A 107 -2.93 -5.76 -1.00
C CYS A 107 -3.43 -5.72 0.47
N ASN A 108 -2.81 -4.91 1.34
CA ASN A 108 -3.22 -4.74 2.73
C ASN A 108 -4.36 -3.74 2.93
N LEU A 109 -5.13 -3.45 1.91
CA LEU A 109 -6.42 -2.79 2.07
C LEU A 109 -7.46 -3.89 2.36
N PRO A 110 -8.16 -3.86 3.52
CA PRO A 110 -9.18 -4.85 3.82
C PRO A 110 -10.26 -4.83 2.74
N GLU A 111 -10.40 -5.93 1.99
CA GLU A 111 -11.51 -6.09 1.04
C GLU A 111 -12.82 -6.27 1.83
N GLY A 112 -13.81 -5.43 1.52
CA GLY A 112 -15.19 -5.67 1.93
C GLY A 112 -15.53 -5.28 3.38
N LEU A 113 -16.46 -4.36 3.47
CA LEU A 113 -17.57 -4.50 4.41
C LEU A 113 -18.83 -4.75 3.59
#